data_AF-A0A9D8D6N4-F1
#
_entry.id   AF-A0A9D8D6N4-F1
#
_cell.length_a   1.000
_cell.length_b   1.000
_cell.length_c   1.000
_cell.angle_alpha   90.00
_cell.angle_beta   90.00
_cell.angle_gamma   90.00
#
_symmetry.space_group_name_H-M   'P 1'
#
loop_
_entity.id
_entity.type
_entity.pdbx_description
1 polymer ?
#
loop_
_entity_poly.entity_id
_entity_poly.type
_entity_poly.pdbx_seq_one_letter_code
_entity_poly.pdbx_strand_id
1 'polypeptide(L)'
;MKQIVPIVLLGAVTMLAAGALAQTQTKPPKQPAPAAKPAAATANRPATARPPGAHPTIVPRRPVFVPPPPVIELDEIAVVGDLPTVLDGDDRDRYRRIFQAQAGGQFAQADAELAQLKDKTLLGYVGAQRLLNPGYPAKFAELAAWLQEYNDHPDAPAVYKLAVARRTPGSGEITPASFVGFTQGSPSFAAARTVRGADAAQAADLRARLQHMADDGGFNAAFALLDRKSTVDVLGPQEVELWRGRMR
;
A
#
# COMPACT_ATOMS: atom_id res chain seq x y z
N MET A 1 26.41 -49.88 -21.66
CA MET A 1 25.32 -50.84 -21.33
C MET A 1 24.18 -50.01 -20.73
N LYS A 2 23.31 -49.38 -21.51
CA LYS A 2 22.06 -49.91 -22.12
C LYS A 2 21.17 -50.65 -21.12
N GLN A 3 20.01 -50.02 -20.80
CA GLN A 3 18.63 -50.50 -20.54
C GLN A 3 17.92 -49.30 -19.86
N ILE A 4 16.97 -48.51 -20.37
CA ILE A 4 15.79 -48.63 -21.24
C ILE A 4 14.85 -49.78 -20.84
N VAL A 5 13.82 -49.45 -20.06
CA VAL A 5 12.47 -50.05 -20.16
C VAL A 5 11.41 -48.97 -19.83
N PRO A 6 10.53 -48.62 -20.78
CA PRO A 6 9.28 -47.90 -20.55
C PRO A 6 8.07 -48.86 -20.66
N ILE A 7 7.03 -48.65 -19.85
CA ILE A 7 5.69 -49.26 -20.01
C ILE A 7 4.69 -48.13 -19.70
N VAL A 8 3.95 -47.52 -20.64
CA VAL A 8 2.95 -48.03 -21.61
C VAL A 8 1.54 -48.16 -20.98
N LEU A 9 0.71 -47.16 -21.35
CA LEU A 9 -0.66 -47.29 -21.86
C LEU A 9 -1.90 -47.23 -20.94
N LEU A 10 -2.81 -46.35 -21.41
CA LEU A 10 -4.22 -46.62 -21.75
C LEU A 10 -5.29 -46.39 -20.67
N GLY A 11 -6.29 -45.58 -21.04
CA GLY A 11 -7.57 -45.53 -20.31
C GLY A 11 -8.36 -44.25 -20.54
N ALA A 12 -8.94 -44.11 -21.74
CA ALA A 12 -9.98 -43.13 -22.05
C ALA A 12 -11.37 -43.62 -21.58
N VAL A 13 -12.37 -42.73 -21.72
CA VAL A 13 -13.83 -42.96 -21.66
C VAL A 13 -14.38 -42.90 -20.22
N THR A 14 -15.33 -42.01 -19.88
CA THR A 14 -16.74 -42.14 -20.28
C THR A 14 -17.50 -40.82 -20.11
N MET A 15 -18.18 -40.41 -21.17
CA MET A 15 -19.32 -39.47 -21.21
C MET A 15 -20.60 -40.19 -20.79
N LEU A 16 -21.44 -39.58 -19.94
CA LEU A 16 -22.91 -39.69 -19.85
C LEU A 16 -23.33 -38.85 -18.61
N ALA A 17 -24.47 -38.17 -18.48
CA ALA A 17 -25.66 -37.99 -19.29
C ALA A 17 -26.42 -36.76 -18.72
N ALA A 18 -27.27 -36.15 -19.55
CA ALA A 18 -28.25 -35.16 -19.15
C ALA A 18 -29.41 -35.76 -18.32
N GLY A 19 -30.08 -34.95 -17.51
CA GLY A 19 -31.33 -35.32 -16.84
C GLY A 19 -31.88 -34.21 -15.96
N ALA A 20 -33.01 -33.65 -16.36
CA ALA A 20 -33.67 -32.45 -15.84
C ALA A 20 -34.56 -32.67 -14.61
N LEU A 21 -35.17 -31.55 -14.17
CA LEU A 21 -36.34 -31.36 -13.29
C LEU A 21 -36.05 -31.10 -11.80
N ALA A 22 -36.16 -29.84 -11.38
CA ALA A 22 -37.26 -29.37 -10.53
C ALA A 22 -37.04 -27.91 -10.13
N GLN A 23 -37.91 -27.04 -10.64
CA GLN A 23 -38.04 -25.65 -10.21
C GLN A 23 -38.79 -25.63 -8.88
N THR A 24 -38.30 -24.88 -7.88
CA THR A 24 -39.17 -24.27 -6.88
C THR A 24 -38.86 -22.78 -6.80
N GLN A 25 -39.82 -22.01 -7.32
CA GLN A 25 -39.87 -20.56 -7.26
C GLN A 25 -40.20 -20.15 -5.83
N THR A 26 -39.45 -19.21 -5.25
CA THR A 26 -40.02 -18.27 -4.27
C THR A 26 -39.66 -16.85 -4.68
N LYS A 27 -40.72 -16.03 -4.71
CA LYS A 27 -40.89 -14.77 -5.41
C LYS A 27 -40.75 -13.61 -4.42
N PRO A 28 -40.11 -12.48 -4.79
CA PRO A 28 -40.01 -11.29 -3.95
C PRO A 28 -41.34 -10.49 -3.92
N PRO A 29 -41.68 -9.79 -2.83
CA PRO A 29 -42.93 -9.04 -2.74
C PRO A 29 -42.88 -7.73 -3.55
N LYS A 30 -44.01 -7.48 -4.20
CA LYS A 30 -44.31 -6.39 -5.15
C LYS A 30 -44.73 -5.09 -4.45
N GLN A 31 -44.35 -4.01 -5.11
CA GLN A 31 -44.97 -2.69 -5.13
C GLN A 31 -46.46 -2.73 -5.53
N PRO A 32 -47.34 -1.89 -4.95
CA PRO A 32 -48.66 -1.59 -5.51
C PRO A 32 -48.77 -0.17 -6.08
N ALA A 33 -49.56 -0.06 -7.15
CA ALA A 33 -50.18 1.14 -7.74
C ALA A 33 -51.60 0.70 -8.23
N PRO A 34 -52.54 1.54 -8.72
CA PRO A 34 -52.74 3.00 -8.64
C PRO A 34 -54.22 3.45 -8.36
N ALA A 35 -54.44 4.79 -8.40
CA ALA A 35 -55.63 5.54 -8.86
C ALA A 35 -56.86 5.77 -7.93
N ALA A 36 -57.15 7.06 -7.66
CA ALA A 36 -58.37 7.75 -8.14
C ALA A 36 -58.41 9.24 -7.69
N LYS A 37 -58.76 10.12 -8.62
CA LYS A 37 -59.11 11.55 -8.45
C LYS A 37 -60.64 11.65 -8.24
N PRO A 38 -61.20 12.65 -7.52
CA PRO A 38 -61.73 13.86 -8.19
C PRO A 38 -61.59 15.15 -7.34
N ALA A 39 -61.18 16.29 -7.90
CA ALA A 39 -61.99 17.42 -8.44
C ALA A 39 -62.67 18.37 -7.41
N ALA A 40 -62.10 19.58 -7.35
CA ALA A 40 -62.70 20.93 -7.19
C ALA A 40 -63.57 21.31 -5.97
N ALA A 41 -63.13 22.34 -5.21
CA ALA A 41 -63.94 23.49 -4.78
C ALA A 41 -63.06 24.62 -4.18
N THR A 42 -63.58 25.84 -4.21
CA THR A 42 -62.92 27.15 -4.21
C THR A 42 -62.97 27.88 -2.84
N ALA A 43 -61.98 28.77 -2.59
CA ALA A 43 -62.01 29.97 -1.70
C ALA A 43 -62.12 29.74 -0.16
N ASN A 44 -61.56 30.55 0.77
CA ASN A 44 -60.96 31.89 0.74
C ASN A 44 -60.23 32.23 2.08
N ARG A 45 -59.20 33.12 1.99
CA ARG A 45 -58.65 34.07 3.01
C ARG A 45 -57.83 33.53 4.22
N PRO A 46 -57.00 34.37 4.88
CA PRO A 46 -55.89 35.18 4.35
C PRO A 46 -54.58 34.94 5.16
N ALA A 47 -53.42 34.94 4.51
CA ALA A 47 -52.13 34.85 5.18
C ALA A 47 -51.71 36.21 5.76
N THR A 48 -51.49 36.25 7.07
CA THR A 48 -50.90 37.35 7.84
C THR A 48 -49.47 37.65 7.40
N ALA A 49 -49.15 38.94 7.33
CA ALA A 49 -47.88 39.50 6.88
C ALA A 49 -46.65 38.98 7.66
N ARG A 50 -45.56 38.71 6.92
CA ARG A 50 -44.21 38.48 7.44
C ARG A 50 -43.34 39.72 7.13
N PRO A 51 -42.51 40.22 8.07
CA PRO A 51 -41.75 41.44 7.87
C PRO A 51 -40.62 41.26 6.85
N PRO A 52 -40.17 42.33 6.17
CA PRO A 52 -39.16 42.25 5.12
C PRO A 52 -37.80 41.85 5.72
N GLY A 53 -37.33 40.66 5.33
CA GLY A 53 -35.97 40.22 5.60
C GLY A 53 -34.97 41.04 4.79
N ALA A 54 -33.92 41.50 5.45
CA ALA A 54 -32.80 42.20 4.86
C ALA A 54 -32.22 41.41 3.68
N HIS A 55 -32.16 42.03 2.50
CA HIS A 55 -31.36 41.52 1.41
C HIS A 55 -29.88 41.61 1.82
N PRO A 56 -29.08 40.54 1.67
CA PRO A 56 -27.64 40.67 1.82
C PRO A 56 -27.13 41.58 0.70
N THR A 57 -26.72 42.80 1.05
CA THR A 57 -25.94 43.66 0.15
C THR A 57 -24.67 42.90 -0.21
N ILE A 58 -24.61 42.42 -1.46
CA ILE A 58 -23.38 41.88 -2.04
C ILE A 58 -22.41 43.07 -2.17
N VAL A 59 -21.46 43.16 -1.25
CA VAL A 59 -20.32 44.08 -1.37
C VAL A 59 -19.44 43.55 -2.49
N PRO A 60 -19.18 44.30 -3.58
CA PRO A 60 -18.26 43.85 -4.62
C PRO A 60 -16.86 43.73 -4.00
N ARG A 61 -16.33 42.50 -3.93
CA ARG A 61 -14.95 42.28 -3.52
C ARG A 61 -14.04 42.93 -4.57
N ARG A 62 -13.14 43.81 -4.12
CA ARG A 62 -12.08 44.38 -4.97
C ARG A 62 -11.30 43.23 -5.63
N PRO A 63 -11.02 43.29 -6.94
CA PRO A 63 -10.19 42.27 -7.57
C PRO A 63 -8.79 42.32 -6.92
N VAL A 64 -8.42 41.25 -6.25
CA VAL A 64 -7.05 41.04 -5.79
C VAL A 64 -6.26 40.65 -7.04
N PHE A 65 -5.31 41.49 -7.44
CA PHE A 65 -4.33 41.12 -8.46
C PHE A 65 -3.45 40.02 -7.85
N VAL A 66 -3.76 38.76 -8.19
CA VAL A 66 -2.87 37.64 -7.92
C VAL A 66 -1.83 37.70 -9.04
N PRO A 67 -0.55 38.00 -8.75
CA PRO A 67 0.48 37.91 -9.78
C PRO A 67 0.44 36.48 -10.35
N PRO A 68 0.52 36.33 -11.68
CA PRO A 68 0.57 35.01 -12.27
C PRO A 68 1.72 34.22 -11.61
N PRO A 69 1.51 32.95 -11.25
CA PRO A 69 2.58 32.13 -10.71
C PRO A 69 3.77 32.21 -11.67
N PRO A 70 5.02 32.32 -11.16
CA PRO A 70 6.17 32.22 -12.04
C PRO A 70 6.04 30.90 -12.77
N VAL A 71 5.83 30.98 -14.08
CA VAL A 71 5.90 29.82 -14.95
C VAL A 71 7.37 29.47 -14.92
N ILE A 72 7.74 28.48 -14.10
CA ILE A 72 9.05 27.87 -14.20
C ILE A 72 8.99 27.14 -15.53
N GLU A 73 9.36 27.82 -16.61
CA GLU A 73 9.73 27.17 -17.84
C GLU A 73 10.95 26.33 -17.46
N LEU A 74 10.69 25.05 -17.16
CA LEU A 74 11.74 24.04 -17.26
C LEU A 74 12.11 24.04 -18.73
N ASP A 75 13.00 24.95 -19.13
CA ASP A 75 13.87 24.72 -20.27
C ASP A 75 14.28 23.27 -20.13
N GLU A 76 13.93 22.46 -21.12
CA GLU A 76 14.32 21.07 -21.23
C GLU A 76 15.84 21.08 -21.22
N ILE A 77 16.44 21.02 -20.03
CA ILE A 77 17.87 20.96 -19.85
C ILE A 77 18.25 19.69 -20.56
N ALA A 78 18.77 19.84 -21.79
CA ALA A 78 19.32 18.76 -22.57
C ALA A 78 20.21 17.97 -21.62
N VAL A 79 19.86 16.70 -21.43
CA VAL A 79 20.55 15.78 -20.52
C VAL A 79 22.04 15.99 -20.71
N VAL A 80 22.68 16.60 -19.71
CA VAL A 80 24.11 16.87 -19.74
C VAL A 80 24.78 15.51 -19.89
N GLY A 81 25.28 15.21 -21.09
CA GLY A 81 25.85 13.91 -21.46
C GLY A 81 27.18 13.59 -20.78
N ASP A 82 27.58 14.39 -19.78
CA ASP A 82 28.88 14.36 -19.13
C ASP A 82 28.75 14.47 -17.60
N LEU A 83 27.63 14.00 -17.04
CA LEU A 83 27.59 13.65 -15.62
C LEU A 83 28.23 12.28 -15.46
N PRO A 84 29.09 12.07 -14.44
CA PRO A 84 29.63 10.74 -14.16
C PRO A 84 28.48 9.76 -13.94
N THR A 85 28.30 8.84 -14.90
CA THR A 85 27.27 7.82 -14.82
C THR A 85 27.81 6.65 -14.01
N VAL A 86 27.11 6.27 -12.94
CA VAL A 86 27.48 5.13 -12.06
C VAL A 86 27.58 3.81 -12.84
N LEU A 87 26.82 3.68 -13.92
CA LEU A 87 26.82 2.52 -14.80
C LEU A 87 26.83 2.99 -16.26
N ASP A 88 27.63 2.32 -17.08
CA ASP A 88 27.70 2.53 -18.54
C ASP A 88 26.32 2.36 -19.21
N GLY A 89 26.12 3.05 -20.34
CA GLY A 89 24.86 3.02 -21.09
C GLY A 89 24.51 1.61 -21.58
N ASP A 90 25.49 0.88 -22.12
CA ASP A 90 25.27 -0.46 -22.67
C ASP A 90 24.90 -1.47 -21.59
N ASP A 91 25.62 -1.47 -20.47
CA ASP A 91 25.35 -2.36 -19.34
C ASP A 91 23.97 -2.07 -18.73
N ARG A 92 23.57 -0.79 -18.65
CA ARG A 92 22.21 -0.40 -18.18
C ARG A 92 21.13 -1.02 -19.07
N ASP A 93 21.28 -0.95 -20.39
CA ASP A 93 20.31 -1.51 -21.32
C ASP A 93 20.32 -3.04 -21.32
N ARG A 94 21.46 -3.68 -21.05
CA ARG A 94 21.52 -5.13 -20.80
C ARG A 94 20.79 -5.52 -19.53
N TYR A 95 21.01 -4.82 -18.41
CA TYR A 95 20.27 -5.09 -17.18
C TYR A 95 18.75 -4.96 -17.39
N ARG A 96 18.29 -3.92 -18.10
CA ARG A 96 16.87 -3.76 -18.45
C ARG A 96 16.33 -4.98 -19.21
N ARG A 97 17.07 -5.47 -20.21
CA ARG A 97 16.71 -6.69 -20.95
C ARG A 97 16.69 -7.93 -20.07
N ILE A 98 17.67 -8.08 -19.17
CA ILE A 98 17.74 -9.21 -18.21
C ILE A 98 16.51 -9.21 -17.31
N PHE A 99 16.18 -8.08 -16.66
CA PHE A 99 15.03 -7.99 -15.76
C PHE A 99 13.70 -8.25 -16.48
N GLN A 100 13.55 -7.77 -17.72
CA GLN A 100 12.35 -8.03 -18.54
C GLN A 100 12.25 -9.49 -18.96
N ALA A 101 13.36 -10.09 -19.41
CA ALA A 101 13.40 -11.50 -19.79
C ALA A 101 13.08 -12.41 -18.58
N GLN A 102 13.63 -12.10 -17.40
CA GLN A 102 13.33 -12.83 -16.16
C GLN A 102 11.86 -12.66 -15.74
N ALA A 103 11.31 -11.46 -15.81
CA ALA A 103 9.89 -11.22 -15.55
C ALA A 103 8.98 -12.02 -16.50
N GLY A 104 9.39 -12.18 -17.76
CA GLY A 104 8.71 -13.02 -18.75
C GLY A 104 9.02 -14.52 -18.67
N GLY A 105 9.83 -14.98 -17.71
CA GLY A 105 10.23 -16.40 -17.59
C GLY A 105 11.24 -16.88 -18.64
N GLN A 106 11.82 -15.97 -19.42
CA GLN A 106 12.78 -16.24 -20.48
C GLN A 106 14.21 -16.33 -19.92
N PHE A 107 14.45 -17.29 -19.02
CA PHE A 107 15.72 -17.39 -18.28
C PHE A 107 16.94 -17.61 -19.18
N ALA A 108 16.80 -18.37 -20.27
CA ALA A 108 17.91 -18.61 -21.20
C ALA A 108 18.37 -17.32 -21.91
N GLN A 109 17.44 -16.43 -22.25
CA GLN A 109 17.76 -15.12 -22.83
C GLN A 109 18.43 -14.22 -21.80
N ALA A 110 17.92 -14.22 -20.56
CA ALA A 110 18.54 -13.49 -19.47
C ALA A 110 19.99 -13.94 -19.24
N ASP A 111 20.25 -15.25 -19.25
CA ASP A 111 21.59 -15.83 -19.07
C ASP A 111 22.54 -15.44 -20.23
N ALA A 112 22.04 -15.34 -21.46
CA ALA A 112 22.82 -14.89 -22.62
C ALA A 112 23.22 -13.41 -22.55
N GLU A 113 22.33 -12.55 -22.03
CA GLU A 113 22.64 -11.14 -21.78
C GLU A 113 23.58 -10.97 -20.58
N LEU A 114 23.40 -11.78 -19.53
CA LEU A 114 24.26 -11.79 -18.34
C LEU A 114 25.72 -12.14 -18.67
N ALA A 115 25.94 -13.02 -19.65
CA ALA A 115 27.28 -13.40 -20.09
C ALA A 115 28.05 -12.26 -20.79
N GLN A 116 27.35 -11.26 -21.32
CA GLN A 116 27.93 -10.13 -22.03
C GLN A 116 28.13 -8.89 -21.15
N LEU A 117 27.72 -8.98 -19.89
CA LEU A 117 27.76 -7.92 -18.90
C LEU A 117 29.20 -7.65 -18.44
N LYS A 118 29.62 -6.38 -18.43
CA LYS A 118 30.97 -6.00 -17.95
C LYS A 118 30.94 -5.69 -16.47
N ASP A 119 30.03 -4.82 -16.04
CA ASP A 119 29.84 -4.44 -14.64
C ASP A 119 28.87 -5.39 -13.93
N LYS A 120 29.31 -5.98 -12.81
CA LYS A 120 28.58 -6.96 -12.01
C LYS A 120 27.89 -6.38 -10.76
N THR A 121 27.84 -5.06 -10.63
CA THR A 121 27.33 -4.39 -9.42
C THR A 121 25.86 -4.74 -9.11
N LEU A 122 25.02 -5.02 -10.12
CA LEU A 122 23.60 -5.35 -9.91
C LEU A 122 23.29 -6.85 -9.94
N LEU A 123 24.30 -7.74 -9.89
CA LEU A 123 24.07 -9.18 -9.88
C LEU A 123 23.27 -9.66 -8.67
N GLY A 124 23.40 -8.99 -7.52
CA GLY A 124 22.59 -9.27 -6.32
C GLY A 124 21.08 -9.16 -6.61
N TYR A 125 20.66 -8.06 -7.24
CA TYR A 125 19.27 -7.81 -7.63
C TYR A 125 18.78 -8.78 -8.71
N VAL A 126 19.60 -9.07 -9.72
CA VAL A 126 19.26 -10.05 -10.77
C VAL A 126 19.08 -11.45 -10.18
N GLY A 127 19.95 -11.84 -9.26
CA GLY A 127 19.84 -13.11 -8.53
C GLY A 127 18.58 -13.17 -7.66
N ALA A 128 18.30 -12.12 -6.89
CA ALA A 128 17.10 -12.02 -6.06
C ALA A 128 15.82 -12.16 -6.90
N GLN A 129 15.71 -11.41 -8.00
CA GLN A 129 14.54 -11.48 -8.88
C GLN A 129 14.34 -12.90 -9.42
N ARG A 130 15.41 -13.56 -9.88
CA ARG A 130 15.36 -14.94 -10.38
C ARG A 130 14.87 -15.91 -9.32
N LEU A 131 15.46 -15.85 -8.12
CA LEU A 131 15.19 -16.80 -7.04
C LEU A 131 13.78 -16.64 -6.46
N LEU A 132 13.25 -15.42 -6.47
CA LEU A 132 11.91 -15.10 -5.98
C LEU A 132 10.82 -15.25 -7.06
N ASN A 133 11.19 -15.50 -8.31
CA ASN A 133 10.23 -15.63 -9.40
C ASN A 133 9.41 -16.93 -9.26
N PRO A 134 8.07 -16.89 -9.31
CA PRO A 134 7.23 -18.09 -9.22
C PRO A 134 7.47 -19.10 -10.36
N GLY A 135 7.91 -18.63 -11.53
CA GLY A 135 8.24 -19.47 -12.69
C GLY A 135 9.62 -20.13 -12.60
N TYR A 136 10.44 -19.79 -11.61
CA TYR A 136 11.76 -20.38 -11.40
C TYR A 136 11.77 -21.29 -10.17
N PRO A 137 11.95 -22.61 -10.33
CA PRO A 137 12.02 -23.53 -9.19
C PRO A 137 13.39 -23.45 -8.49
N ALA A 138 13.63 -22.39 -7.69
CA ALA A 138 14.87 -22.18 -6.95
C ALA A 138 15.19 -23.31 -5.96
N LYS A 139 16.36 -23.94 -6.07
CA LYS A 139 16.78 -24.99 -5.14
C LYS A 139 17.30 -24.37 -3.83
N PHE A 140 17.23 -25.14 -2.75
CA PHE A 140 17.79 -24.73 -1.45
C PHE A 140 19.27 -24.30 -1.56
N ALA A 141 20.08 -25.07 -2.30
CA ALA A 141 21.51 -24.77 -2.47
C ALA A 141 21.75 -23.42 -3.18
N GLU A 142 20.91 -23.05 -4.16
CA GLU A 142 21.02 -21.77 -4.86
C GLU A 142 20.65 -20.60 -3.94
N LEU A 143 19.59 -20.78 -3.13
CA LEU A 143 19.16 -19.79 -2.15
C LEU A 143 20.24 -19.58 -1.08
N ALA A 144 20.82 -20.67 -0.56
CA ALA A 144 21.88 -20.63 0.43
C ALA A 144 23.16 -19.97 -0.12
N ALA A 145 23.56 -20.30 -1.35
CA ALA A 145 24.71 -19.68 -2.01
C ALA A 145 24.50 -18.18 -2.23
N TRP A 146 23.31 -17.77 -2.68
CA TRP A 146 23.00 -16.34 -2.84
C TRP A 146 23.02 -15.60 -1.50
N LEU A 147 22.52 -16.22 -0.42
CA LEU A 147 22.53 -15.64 0.93
C LEU A 147 23.92 -15.57 1.57
N GLN A 148 24.89 -16.35 1.09
CA GLN A 148 26.29 -16.21 1.50
C GLN A 148 26.92 -14.94 0.92
N GLU A 149 26.62 -14.63 -0.34
CA GLU A 149 27.22 -13.48 -1.04
C GLU A 149 26.46 -12.18 -0.78
N TYR A 150 25.13 -12.23 -0.69
CA TYR A 150 24.24 -11.07 -0.66
C TYR A 150 23.37 -10.99 0.60
N ASN A 151 23.93 -11.34 1.77
CA ASN A 151 23.18 -11.34 3.04
C ASN A 151 22.64 -9.94 3.42
N ASP A 152 23.39 -8.89 3.07
CA ASP A 152 23.05 -7.49 3.34
C ASP A 152 22.09 -6.87 2.31
N HIS A 153 21.61 -7.67 1.35
CA HIS A 153 20.73 -7.18 0.29
C HIS A 153 19.31 -6.94 0.84
N PRO A 154 18.57 -5.90 0.37
CA PRO A 154 17.21 -5.62 0.83
C PRO A 154 16.23 -6.78 0.64
N ASP A 155 16.44 -7.61 -0.39
CA ASP A 155 15.63 -8.80 -0.68
C ASP A 155 16.05 -10.06 0.10
N ALA A 156 17.17 -10.01 0.82
CA ALA A 156 17.68 -11.16 1.55
C ALA A 156 16.71 -11.75 2.59
N PRO A 157 15.89 -10.96 3.31
CA PRO A 157 14.85 -11.51 4.18
C PRO A 157 13.82 -12.36 3.43
N ALA A 158 13.46 -12.00 2.19
CA ALA A 158 12.51 -12.76 1.37
C ALA A 158 13.15 -14.07 0.88
N VAL A 159 14.39 -14.00 0.38
CA VAL A 159 15.16 -15.16 -0.07
C VAL A 159 15.40 -16.14 1.09
N TYR A 160 15.74 -15.64 2.28
CA TYR A 160 15.92 -16.45 3.49
C TYR A 160 14.64 -17.17 3.92
N LYS A 161 13.50 -16.47 3.93
CA LYS A 161 12.19 -17.11 4.21
C LYS A 161 11.91 -18.25 3.23
N LEU A 162 12.19 -18.03 1.94
CA LEU A 162 12.04 -19.07 0.92
C LEU A 162 13.01 -20.24 1.14
N ALA A 163 14.26 -19.96 1.53
CA ALA A 163 15.27 -20.97 1.82
C ALA A 163 14.85 -21.85 3.01
N VAL A 164 14.37 -21.25 4.09
CA VAL A 164 13.86 -21.97 5.27
C VAL A 164 12.66 -22.84 4.90
N ALA A 165 11.72 -22.30 4.11
CA ALA A 165 10.54 -23.04 3.68
C ALA A 165 10.87 -24.26 2.80
N ARG A 166 11.96 -24.19 2.01
CA ARG A 166 12.42 -25.28 1.13
C ARG A 166 13.45 -26.20 1.78
N ARG A 167 13.79 -25.98 3.05
CA ARG A 167 14.76 -26.80 3.78
C ARG A 167 14.21 -28.21 3.99
N THR A 168 14.94 -29.22 3.54
CA THR A 168 14.66 -30.64 3.81
C THR A 168 15.62 -31.19 4.85
N PRO A 169 15.29 -32.30 5.55
CA PRO A 169 16.23 -32.98 6.44
C PRO A 169 17.52 -33.36 5.68
N GLY A 170 18.68 -32.90 6.15
CA GLY A 170 19.98 -33.07 5.48
C GLY A 170 20.40 -31.91 4.57
N SER A 171 19.58 -30.87 4.43
CA SER A 171 20.00 -29.60 3.81
C SER A 171 21.07 -28.91 4.68
N GLY A 172 22.11 -28.38 4.03
CA GLY A 172 23.23 -27.70 4.68
C GLY A 172 22.87 -26.45 5.49
N GLU A 173 23.88 -25.82 6.08
CA GLU A 173 23.72 -24.60 6.88
C GLU A 173 23.24 -23.43 5.99
N ILE A 174 22.30 -22.63 6.48
CA ILE A 174 21.94 -21.34 5.87
C ILE A 174 22.70 -20.28 6.64
N THR A 175 23.32 -19.32 5.94
CA THR A 175 23.93 -18.16 6.58
C THR A 175 22.95 -17.54 7.58
N PRO A 176 23.36 -17.30 8.84
CA PRO A 176 22.48 -16.68 9.82
C PRO A 176 21.98 -15.34 9.29
N ALA A 177 20.73 -15.01 9.60
CA ALA A 177 20.11 -13.76 9.21
C ALA A 177 20.85 -12.57 9.86
N SER A 178 21.75 -11.93 9.12
CA SER A 178 22.31 -10.62 9.46
C SER A 178 21.74 -9.59 8.49
N PHE A 179 20.42 -9.51 8.41
CA PHE A 179 19.80 -8.50 7.57
C PHE A 179 20.11 -7.14 8.17
N VAL A 180 20.82 -6.29 7.41
CA VAL A 180 20.98 -4.86 7.73
C VAL A 180 19.58 -4.36 8.04
N GLY A 181 19.35 -4.12 9.33
CA GLY A 181 18.03 -3.91 9.86
C GLY A 181 17.38 -2.83 9.04
N PHE A 182 16.25 -3.16 8.41
CA PHE A 182 15.23 -2.20 8.05
C PHE A 182 15.22 -1.20 9.19
N THR A 183 15.68 0.03 8.94
CA THR A 183 15.52 1.08 9.95
C THR A 183 14.04 1.02 10.23
N GLN A 184 13.66 0.68 11.47
CA GLN A 184 12.25 0.64 11.81
C GLN A 184 11.75 2.00 11.38
N GLY A 185 10.88 2.00 10.35
CA GLY A 185 10.43 3.25 9.73
C GLY A 185 10.10 4.18 10.86
N SER A 186 10.76 5.35 10.89
CA SER A 186 10.87 6.26 12.04
C SER A 186 9.66 6.04 12.92
N PRO A 187 9.83 5.55 14.17
CA PRO A 187 8.72 5.05 14.95
C PRO A 187 7.60 6.05 14.76
N SER A 188 6.51 5.64 14.09
CA SER A 188 5.32 6.48 14.10
C SER A 188 5.19 6.84 15.57
N PHE A 189 5.18 8.13 15.90
CA PHE A 189 5.28 8.58 17.29
C PHE A 189 4.20 7.93 18.19
N ALA A 190 3.20 7.26 17.60
CA ALA A 190 2.36 6.25 18.22
C ALA A 190 3.09 5.18 19.07
N ALA A 191 4.34 4.82 18.78
CA ALA A 191 5.14 3.88 19.57
C ALA A 191 5.98 4.55 20.67
N ALA A 192 5.90 5.87 20.83
CA ALA A 192 6.43 6.57 22.00
C ALA A 192 5.54 6.25 23.20
N ARG A 193 5.71 5.04 23.77
CA ARG A 193 5.01 4.55 24.96
C ARG A 193 3.50 4.77 24.87
N THR A 194 2.82 4.00 24.02
CA THR A 194 1.38 3.77 24.21
C THR A 194 1.21 3.35 25.68
N VAL A 195 0.53 4.18 26.45
CA VAL A 195 0.11 3.89 27.81
C VAL A 195 -0.45 2.46 27.85
N ARG A 196 0.28 1.55 28.49
CA ARG A 196 -0.09 0.13 28.59
C ARG A 196 -0.17 -0.21 30.07
N GLY A 197 -1.34 -0.61 30.53
CA GLY A 197 -1.63 -0.83 31.95
C GLY A 197 -2.91 -0.13 32.39
N ALA A 198 -3.01 0.14 33.70
CA ALA A 198 -4.21 0.72 34.34
C ALA A 198 -4.65 2.07 33.74
N ASP A 199 -3.70 2.86 33.24
CA ASP A 199 -3.97 4.21 32.74
C ASP A 199 -4.42 4.23 31.26
N ALA A 200 -4.45 3.07 30.59
CA ALA A 200 -4.80 2.97 29.17
C ALA A 200 -6.24 3.42 28.87
N ALA A 201 -7.18 3.12 29.77
CA ALA A 201 -8.57 3.57 29.67
C ALA A 201 -8.67 5.10 29.80
N GLN A 202 -7.99 5.67 30.79
CA GLN A 202 -7.95 7.11 31.01
C GLN A 202 -7.33 7.86 29.81
N ALA A 203 -6.27 7.30 29.22
CA ALA A 203 -5.67 7.85 28.02
C ALA A 203 -6.63 7.81 26.81
N ALA A 204 -7.43 6.74 26.67
CA ALA A 204 -8.43 6.66 25.61
C ALA A 204 -9.55 7.70 25.78
N ASP A 205 -10.04 7.87 27.01
CA ASP A 205 -11.05 8.89 27.34
C ASP A 205 -10.55 10.31 27.07
N LEU A 206 -9.29 10.61 27.43
CA LEU A 206 -8.67 11.90 27.16
C LEU A 206 -8.52 12.17 25.66
N ARG A 207 -8.12 11.16 24.87
CA ARG A 207 -8.06 11.27 23.39
C ARG A 207 -9.43 11.53 22.78
N ALA A 208 -10.46 10.80 23.21
CA ALA A 208 -11.83 10.99 22.71
C ALA A 208 -12.36 12.40 23.02
N ARG A 209 -12.08 12.90 24.23
CA ARG A 209 -12.49 14.24 24.63
C ARG A 209 -11.73 15.34 23.89
N LEU A 210 -10.42 15.16 23.68
CA LEU A 210 -9.60 16.08 22.87
C LEU A 210 -10.08 16.12 21.42
N GLN A 211 -10.42 14.96 20.85
CA GLN A 211 -10.97 14.87 19.50
C GLN A 211 -12.30 15.62 19.39
N HIS A 212 -13.24 15.38 20.32
CA HIS A 212 -14.53 16.08 20.33
C HIS A 212 -14.37 17.61 20.43
N MET A 213 -13.47 18.08 21.30
CA MET A 213 -13.17 19.52 21.39
C MET A 213 -12.51 20.08 20.13
N ALA A 214 -11.69 19.29 19.42
CA ALA A 214 -11.10 19.71 18.15
C ALA A 214 -12.16 19.79 17.04
N ASP A 215 -13.08 18.83 16.99
CA ASP A 215 -14.17 18.77 16.00
C ASP A 215 -15.21 19.89 16.21
N ASP A 216 -15.50 20.23 17.46
CA ASP A 216 -16.45 21.30 17.83
C ASP A 216 -15.83 22.73 17.75
N GLY A 217 -14.55 22.85 17.39
CA GLY A 217 -13.83 24.14 17.34
C GLY A 217 -13.47 24.72 18.71
N GLY A 218 -13.52 23.91 19.77
CA GLY A 218 -13.20 24.25 21.16
C GLY A 218 -11.70 24.22 21.49
N PHE A 219 -10.84 24.82 20.67
CA PHE A 219 -9.38 24.72 20.79
C PHE A 219 -8.82 25.23 22.12
N ASN A 220 -9.35 26.33 22.65
CA ASN A 220 -8.89 26.89 23.94
C ASN A 220 -9.10 25.92 25.11
N ALA A 221 -10.22 25.18 25.11
CA ALA A 221 -10.51 24.17 26.13
C ALA A 221 -9.59 22.95 25.99
N ALA A 222 -9.28 22.55 24.75
CA ALA A 222 -8.32 21.48 24.48
C ALA A 222 -6.91 21.84 24.95
N PHE A 223 -6.44 23.07 24.70
CA PHE A 223 -5.14 23.52 25.19
C PHE A 223 -5.07 23.59 26.72
N ALA A 224 -6.13 24.06 27.38
CA ALA A 224 -6.21 24.07 28.84
C ALA A 224 -6.18 22.66 29.44
N LEU A 225 -6.70 21.66 28.71
CA LEU A 225 -6.65 20.25 29.12
C LEU A 225 -5.24 19.65 28.90
N LEU A 226 -4.56 19.98 27.80
CA LEU A 226 -3.19 19.55 27.50
C LEU A 226 -2.13 20.18 28.42
N ASP A 227 -2.43 21.32 29.06
CA ASP A 227 -1.52 22.00 29.98
C ASP A 227 -1.50 21.38 31.39
N ARG A 228 -2.51 20.57 31.73
CA ARG A 228 -2.60 19.93 33.03
C ARG A 228 -1.53 18.86 33.18
N LYS A 229 -0.84 18.88 34.33
CA LYS A 229 0.15 17.87 34.69
C LYS A 229 -0.38 16.43 34.59
N SER A 230 -1.62 16.19 35.02
CA SER A 230 -2.28 14.87 34.92
C SER A 230 -2.42 14.37 33.48
N THR A 231 -2.62 15.26 32.53
CA THR A 231 -2.75 14.91 31.10
C THR A 231 -1.39 14.55 30.52
N VAL A 232 -0.34 15.29 30.91
CA VAL A 232 1.04 15.01 30.51
C VAL A 232 1.54 13.70 31.12
N ASP A 233 1.17 13.41 32.38
CA ASP A 233 1.53 12.16 33.06
C ASP A 233 0.83 10.95 32.41
N VAL A 234 -0.42 11.12 31.96
CA VAL A 234 -1.20 10.04 31.33
C VAL A 234 -0.84 9.83 29.87
N LEU A 235 -0.86 10.87 29.00
CA LEU A 235 -0.55 10.70 27.57
C LEU A 235 0.96 10.69 27.27
N GLY A 236 1.78 11.23 28.16
CA GLY A 236 3.20 11.46 27.94
C GLY A 236 3.48 12.77 27.18
N PRO A 237 4.68 13.35 27.38
CA PRO A 237 5.03 14.66 26.82
C PRO A 237 5.07 14.69 25.29
N GLN A 238 5.41 13.56 24.66
CA GLN A 238 5.49 13.44 23.20
C GLN A 238 4.09 13.48 22.56
N GLU A 239 3.13 12.78 23.13
CA GLU A 239 1.76 12.73 22.60
C GLU A 239 1.04 14.08 22.77
N VAL A 240 1.29 14.78 23.89
CA VAL A 240 0.77 16.13 24.12
C VAL A 240 1.22 17.10 23.03
N GLU A 241 2.49 17.06 22.64
CA GLU A 241 3.01 17.97 21.60
C GLU A 241 2.41 17.67 20.22
N LEU A 242 2.12 16.40 19.92
CA LEU A 242 1.40 16.03 18.70
C LEU A 242 -0.02 16.61 18.66
N TRP A 243 -0.74 16.53 19.78
CA TRP A 243 -2.06 17.13 19.88
C TRP A 243 -1.99 18.66 19.73
N ARG A 244 -0.96 19.31 20.29
CA ARG A 244 -0.73 20.75 20.09
C ARG A 244 -0.45 21.09 18.62
N GLY A 245 0.33 20.26 17.92
CA GLY A 245 0.63 20.45 16.49
C GLY A 245 -0.59 20.27 15.59
N ARG A 246 -1.49 19.33 15.91
CA ARG A 246 -2.74 19.09 15.16
C ARG A 246 -3.76 20.23 15.30
N MET A 247 -3.72 20.99 16.40
CA MET A 247 -4.70 22.03 16.73
C MET A 247 -4.20 23.47 16.43
N ARG A 248 -3.13 23.62 15.66
CA ARG A 248 -2.68 24.91 15.07
C ARG A 248 -3.27 25.08 13.67
#